data_AF-A0A737IG04-F1
#
_entry.id   AF-A0A737IG04-F1
#
_cell.length_a   1.000
_cell.length_b   1.000
_cell.length_c   1.000
_cell.angle_alpha   90.00
_cell.angle_beta   90.00
_cell.angle_gamma   90.00
#
_symmetry.space_group_name_H-M   'P 1'
#
loop_
_entity.id
_entity.type
_entity.pdbx_description
1 polymer ?
#
loop_
_entity_poly.entity_id
_entity_poly.type
_entity_poly.pdbx_seq_one_letter_code
_entity_poly.pdbx_strand_id
1 'polypeptide(L)'
;MLEQMGIAAKAASYKLALLSSREKNGVLGKIADELEAQTETILSANAQDVAQARENGLSEAMLDRLALTPARLKAIADDVRQVCY
;
A
#
# COMPACT_ATOMS: atom_id res chain seq x y z
N MET A 1 -12.65 1.65 -18.39
CA MET A 1 -11.75 1.23 -17.29
C MET A 1 -12.44 1.27 -15.93
N LEU A 2 -12.96 2.42 -15.48
CA LEU A 2 -13.59 2.52 -14.15
C LEU A 2 -14.78 1.56 -13.94
N GLU A 3 -15.66 1.41 -14.93
CA GLU A 3 -16.80 0.47 -14.85
C GLU A 3 -16.33 -0.98 -14.67
N GLN A 4 -15.31 -1.40 -15.43
CA GLN A 4 -14.74 -2.75 -15.33
C GLN A 4 -14.08 -2.98 -13.97
N MET A 5 -13.37 -1.98 -13.43
CA MET A 5 -12.81 -2.04 -12.07
C MET A 5 -13.92 -2.19 -11.01
N GLY A 6 -15.03 -1.46 -11.18
CA GLY A 6 -16.19 -1.56 -10.30
C GLY A 6 -16.85 -2.95 -10.33
N ILE A 7 -17.01 -3.53 -11.52
CA ILE A 7 -17.53 -4.89 -11.69
C ILE A 7 -16.60 -5.91 -11.01
N ALA A 8 -15.28 -5.81 -11.22
CA ALA A 8 -14.31 -6.70 -10.59
C ALA A 8 -14.28 -6.56 -9.06
N ALA A 9 -14.31 -5.33 -8.54
CA ALA A 9 -14.37 -5.06 -7.11
C ALA A 9 -15.64 -5.63 -6.47
N LYS A 10 -16.80 -5.47 -7.13
CA LYS A 10 -18.07 -6.05 -6.68
C LYS A 10 -18.02 -7.59 -6.66
N ALA A 11 -17.43 -8.22 -7.68
CA ALA A 11 -17.26 -9.67 -7.68
C ALA A 11 -16.34 -10.16 -6.55
N ALA A 12 -15.24 -9.44 -6.28
CA ALA A 12 -14.28 -9.77 -5.23
C ALA A 12 -14.87 -9.57 -3.82
N SER A 13 -15.74 -8.58 -3.62
CA SER A 13 -16.30 -8.26 -2.31
C SER A 13 -17.13 -9.41 -1.72
N TYR A 14 -17.85 -10.18 -2.56
CA TYR A 14 -18.59 -11.36 -2.11
C TYR A 14 -17.67 -12.41 -1.50
N LYS A 15 -16.48 -12.64 -2.08
CA LYS A 15 -15.49 -13.57 -1.51
C LYS A 15 -14.90 -13.03 -0.22
N LEU A 16 -14.53 -11.75 -0.20
CA LEU A 16 -13.95 -11.09 0.97
C LEU A 16 -14.92 -11.10 2.18
N ALA A 17 -16.22 -10.93 1.93
CA ALA A 17 -17.25 -10.95 2.96
C ALA A 17 -17.37 -12.31 3.67
N LEU A 18 -17.05 -13.41 2.98
CA LEU A 18 -17.13 -14.78 3.50
C LEU A 18 -15.89 -15.23 4.29
N LEU A 19 -14.78 -14.48 4.22
CA LEU A 19 -13.57 -14.83 4.94
C LEU A 19 -13.77 -14.68 6.46
N SER A 20 -13.27 -15.67 7.19
CA SER A 20 -13.14 -15.62 8.66
C SER A 20 -12.13 -14.55 9.09
N SER A 21 -12.22 -14.10 10.34
CA SER A 21 -11.22 -13.19 10.92
C SER A 21 -9.81 -13.79 10.86
N ARG A 22 -9.67 -15.11 11.07
CA ARG A 22 -8.38 -15.80 10.96
C ARG A 22 -7.77 -15.68 9.56
N GLU A 23 -8.59 -15.88 8.52
CA GLU A 23 -8.12 -15.74 7.14
C GLU A 23 -7.76 -14.28 6.82
N LYS A 24 -8.59 -13.32 7.21
CA LYS A 24 -8.33 -11.88 7.03
C LYS A 24 -7.02 -11.46 7.69
N ASN A 25 -6.82 -11.84 8.95
CA ASN A 25 -5.61 -11.50 9.71
C ASN A 25 -4.37 -12.19 9.12
N GLY A 26 -4.52 -13.42 8.60
CA GLY A 26 -3.44 -14.09 7.87
C GLY A 26 -3.06 -13.38 6.57
N VAL A 27 -4.02 -12.82 5.84
CA VAL A 27 -3.73 -12.00 4.64
C VAL A 27 -3.05 -10.69 5.02
N LEU A 28 -3.57 -9.98 6.03
CA LEU A 28 -2.98 -8.71 6.49
C LEU A 28 -1.54 -8.89 6.98
N GLY A 29 -1.26 -9.96 7.74
CA GLY A 29 0.10 -10.30 8.16
C GLY A 29 1.04 -10.51 6.96
N LYS A 30 0.60 -11.26 5.95
CA LYS A 30 1.37 -11.44 4.71
C LYS A 30 1.61 -10.15 3.95
N ILE A 31 0.64 -9.23 3.93
CA ILE A 31 0.80 -7.91 3.30
C ILE A 31 1.91 -7.15 4.02
N ALA A 32 1.92 -7.13 5.36
CA ALA A 32 2.96 -6.46 6.13
C ALA A 32 4.34 -7.07 5.87
N ASP A 33 4.43 -8.41 5.84
CA ASP A 33 5.69 -9.11 5.57
C ASP A 33 6.21 -8.80 4.15
N GLU A 34 5.32 -8.76 3.15
CA GLU A 34 5.69 -8.44 1.77
C GLU A 34 6.12 -6.97 1.61
N LEU A 35 5.48 -6.04 2.34
CA LEU A 35 5.90 -4.62 2.36
C LEU A 35 7.35 -4.47 2.87
N GLU A 36 7.71 -5.24 3.90
CA GLU A 36 9.08 -5.24 4.41
C GLU A 36 10.05 -5.92 3.44
N ALA A 37 9.68 -7.08 2.89
CA ALA A 37 10.51 -7.83 1.94
C ALA A 37 10.79 -7.05 0.64
N GLN A 38 9.83 -6.23 0.19
CA GLN A 38 9.93 -5.43 -1.05
C GLN A 38 10.38 -3.99 -0.80
N THR A 39 10.95 -3.69 0.37
CA THR A 39 11.31 -2.32 0.77
C THR A 39 12.14 -1.60 -0.29
N GLU A 40 13.21 -2.24 -0.78
CA GLU A 40 14.10 -1.62 -1.77
C GLU A 40 13.39 -1.32 -3.09
N THR A 41 12.56 -2.25 -3.57
CA THR A 41 11.77 -2.09 -4.80
C THR A 41 10.78 -0.95 -4.67
N ILE A 42 10.06 -0.87 -3.55
CA ILE A 42 9.06 0.18 -3.30
C ILE A 42 9.74 1.55 -3.21
N LEU A 43 10.84 1.66 -2.46
CA LEU A 43 11.56 2.93 -2.32
C LEU A 43 12.19 3.38 -3.64
N SER A 44 12.72 2.45 -4.43
CA SER A 44 13.25 2.76 -5.76
C SER A 44 12.17 3.27 -6.71
N ALA A 45 10.97 2.70 -6.68
CA ALA A 45 9.84 3.17 -7.48
C ALA A 45 9.37 4.56 -7.02
N ASN A 46 9.17 4.74 -5.71
CA ASN A 46 8.73 6.01 -5.15
C ASN A 46 9.72 7.16 -5.39
N ALA A 47 11.03 6.87 -5.41
CA ALA A 47 12.04 7.88 -5.76
C ALA A 47 11.87 8.41 -7.19
N GLN A 48 11.46 7.56 -8.15
CA GLN A 48 11.16 7.98 -9.52
C GLN A 48 9.90 8.85 -9.55
N ASP A 49 8.86 8.48 -8.80
CA ASP A 49 7.63 9.28 -8.69
C ASP A 49 7.90 10.66 -8.08
N VAL A 50 8.74 10.73 -7.03
CA VAL A 50 9.12 12.00 -6.39
C VAL A 50 9.94 12.88 -7.33
N ALA A 51 10.86 12.31 -8.11
CA ALA A 51 11.62 13.04 -9.11
C ALA A 51 10.70 13.63 -10.18
N GLN A 52 9.81 12.81 -10.74
CA GLN A 52 8.83 13.26 -11.73
C GLN A 52 7.88 14.32 -11.17
N ALA A 53 7.39 14.15 -9.93
CA ALA A 53 6.53 15.12 -9.26
C ALA A 53 7.23 16.47 -9.06
N ARG A 54 8.52 16.46 -8.72
CA ARG A 54 9.33 17.67 -8.56
C ARG A 54 9.49 18.40 -9.90
N GLU A 55 9.76 17.68 -10.98
CA GLU A 55 9.81 18.23 -12.34
C GLU A 55 8.47 18.83 -12.78
N ASN A 56 7.36 18.22 -12.36
CA ASN A 56 6.01 18.70 -12.61
C ASN A 56 5.57 19.88 -11.71
N GLY A 57 6.48 20.40 -10.86
CA GLY A 57 6.23 21.59 -10.05
C GLY A 57 5.35 21.37 -8.82
N LEU A 58 5.28 20.14 -8.28
CA LEU A 58 4.61 19.92 -6.98
C LEU A 58 5.32 20.72 -5.87
N SER A 59 4.51 21.25 -4.95
CA SER A 59 5.05 21.96 -3.78
C SER A 59 5.81 21.00 -2.86
N GLU A 60 6.79 21.52 -2.11
CA GLU A 60 7.57 20.70 -1.16
C GLU A 60 6.68 19.99 -0.12
N ALA A 61 5.56 20.59 0.29
CA ALA A 61 4.60 19.95 1.19
C ALA A 61 3.93 18.72 0.56
N MET A 62 3.70 18.74 -0.76
CA MET A 62 3.14 17.59 -1.49
C MET A 62 4.22 16.54 -1.78
N LEU A 63 5.46 16.96 -2.05
CA LEU A 63 6.60 16.06 -2.20
C LEU A 63 6.91 15.32 -0.89
N ASP A 64 6.85 15.99 0.26
CA ASP A 64 7.01 15.32 1.56
C ASP A 64 5.93 14.27 1.81
N ARG A 65 4.68 14.54 1.43
CA ARG A 65 3.59 13.55 1.53
C ARG A 65 3.77 12.37 0.59
N LEU A 66 4.33 12.59 -0.60
CA LEU A 66 4.58 11.55 -1.60
C LEU A 66 5.79 10.68 -1.22
N ALA A 67 6.81 11.26 -0.60
CA ALA A 67 8.05 10.59 -0.29
C ALA A 67 7.89 9.49 0.78
N LEU A 68 8.35 8.30 0.43
CA LEU A 68 8.54 7.17 1.33
C LEU A 68 9.99 7.12 1.81
N THR A 69 10.15 6.69 3.06
CA THR A 69 11.44 6.38 3.67
C THR A 69 11.38 4.97 4.27
N PRO A 70 12.51 4.31 4.56
CA PRO A 70 12.49 3.02 5.23
C PRO A 70 11.68 3.05 6.54
N ALA A 71 11.79 4.12 7.32
CA ALA A 71 11.03 4.30 8.55
C ALA A 71 9.52 4.43 8.31
N ARG A 72 9.10 5.19 7.28
CA ARG A 72 7.67 5.34 6.92
C ARG A 72 7.09 4.02 6.41
N LEU A 73 7.84 3.29 5.57
CA LEU A 73 7.38 2.00 5.05
C LEU A 73 7.28 0.96 6.17
N LYS A 74 8.23 0.94 7.11
CA LYS A 74 8.17 0.10 8.31
C LYS A 74 6.94 0.42 9.17
N ALA A 75 6.66 1.72 9.38
CA ALA A 75 5.47 2.14 10.11
C ALA A 75 4.17 1.68 9.42
N ILE A 76 4.09 1.76 8.08
CA ILE A 76 2.94 1.24 7.32
C ILE A 76 2.77 -0.27 7.53
N ALA A 77 3.86 -1.04 7.46
CA ALA A 77 3.80 -2.49 7.71
C ALA A 77 3.33 -2.80 9.14
N ASP A 78 3.80 -2.02 10.13
CA ASP A 78 3.38 -2.18 11.53
C ASP A 78 1.92 -1.80 11.76
N ASP A 79 1.44 -0.72 11.13
CA ASP A 79 0.03 -0.32 11.17
C ASP A 79 -0.87 -1.43 10.59
N VAL A 80 -0.44 -2.06 9.48
CA VAL A 80 -1.15 -3.22 8.91
C VAL A 80 -1.18 -4.38 9.91
N ARG A 81 -0.06 -4.67 10.58
CA ARG A 81 -0.03 -5.72 11.63
C ARG A 81 -0.92 -5.37 12.80
N GLN A 82 -1.04 -4.11 13.19
CA GLN A 82 -1.90 -3.69 14.29
C GLN A 82 -3.38 -4.01 14.01
N VAL A 83 -3.82 -3.93 12.75
CA VAL A 83 -5.18 -4.29 12.34
C VAL A 83 -5.43 -5.81 12.39
N CYS A 84 -4.38 -6.65 12.40
CA CYS A 84 -4.50 -8.11 12.49
C CYS A 84 -4.99 -8.61 13.86
N TYR A 85 -5.12 -7.76 14.88
CA TYR A 85 -5.41 -8.14 16.26
C TYR A 85 -6.81 -7.73 16.71
#